data_AF-A0A0G4B407-F1
#
_entry.id   AF-A0A0G4B407-F1
#
_cell.length_a   1.000
_cell.length_b   1.000
_cell.length_c   1.000
_cell.angle_alpha   90.00
_cell.angle_beta   90.00
_cell.angle_gamma   90.00
#
_symmetry.space_group_name_H-M   'P 1'
#
loop_
_entity.id
_entity.type
_entity.pdbx_description
1 polymer ?
#
loop_
_entity_poly.entity_id
_entity_poly.type
_entity_poly.pdbx_seq_one_letter_code
_entity_poly.pdbx_strand_id
1 'polypeptide(L)' 'MSKLTCKIGVKTGDEIEVEIEGRKVSLPASSFPSCLKEKDQCHLYLYSSRSPGVDDRNLAKSLLEEILNGK' A
#
# COMPACT_ATOMS: atom_id res chain seq x y z
N MET A 1 -4.14 13.28 -3.49
CA MET A 1 -4.02 11.89 -3.97
C MET A 1 -2.54 11.55 -4.08
N SER A 2 -2.08 10.56 -3.34
CA SER A 2 -0.68 10.10 -3.40
C SER A 2 -0.61 8.73 -4.06
N LYS A 3 0.34 8.60 -4.97
CA LYS A 3 0.63 7.37 -5.72
C LYS A 3 1.89 6.74 -5.14
N LEU A 4 1.80 5.46 -4.80
CA LEU A 4 2.92 4.67 -4.31
C LEU A 4 3.18 3.53 -5.27
N THR A 5 4.42 3.40 -5.72
CA THR A 5 4.84 2.27 -6.54
C THR A 5 5.25 1.13 -5.60
N CYS A 6 4.61 -0.03 -5.80
CA CYS A 6 4.87 -1.24 -5.04
C CYS A 6 5.36 -2.35 -5.97
N LYS A 7 6.17 -3.26 -5.43
CA LYS A 7 6.42 -4.57 -6.06
C LYS A 7 5.77 -5.65 -5.22
N ILE A 8 5.04 -6.54 -5.88
CA ILE A 8 4.44 -7.70 -5.24
C ILE A 8 5.53 -8.69 -4.88
N GLY A 9 5.58 -9.08 -3.61
CA GLY A 9 6.42 -10.13 -3.08
C GLY A 9 5.66 -11.45 -2.98
N VAL A 10 6.01 -12.26 -1.98
CA VAL A 10 5.46 -13.60 -1.79
C VAL A 10 4.08 -13.49 -1.13
N LYS A 11 3.11 -14.27 -1.63
CA LYS A 11 1.84 -14.50 -0.95
C LYS A 11 2.00 -15.60 0.10
N THR A 12 1.64 -15.34 1.35
CA THR A 12 1.67 -16.30 2.45
C THR A 12 0.31 -16.32 3.14
N GLY A 13 -0.49 -17.35 2.85
CA GLY A 13 -1.86 -17.46 3.38
C GLY A 13 -2.75 -16.31 2.92
N ASP A 14 -3.28 -15.57 3.90
CA ASP A 14 -4.14 -14.39 3.71
C ASP A 14 -3.37 -13.08 3.56
N GLU A 15 -2.04 -13.10 3.63
CA GLU A 15 -1.19 -11.93 3.50
C GLU A 15 -0.34 -12.00 2.22
N ILE A 16 0.02 -10.83 1.71
CA ILE A 16 0.96 -10.64 0.63
C ILE A 16 2.04 -9.66 1.07
N GLU A 17 3.29 -10.06 0.95
CA GLU A 17 4.41 -9.15 1.14
C GLU A 17 4.45 -8.21 -0.07
N VAL A 18 4.55 -6.91 0.16
CA VAL A 18 4.80 -5.91 -0.89
C VAL A 18 6.01 -5.07 -0.52
N GLU A 19 6.82 -4.72 -1.50
CA GLU A 19 7.92 -3.78 -1.33
C GLU A 19 7.47 -2.38 -1.77
N ILE A 20 7.46 -1.42 -0.83
CA ILE A 20 7.12 -0.01 -1.05
C ILE A 20 8.34 0.82 -0.65
N GLU A 21 8.91 1.58 -1.57
CA GLU A 21 10.09 2.42 -1.34
C GLU A 21 11.27 1.68 -0.66
N GLY A 22 11.45 0.39 -1.01
CA GLY A 22 12.53 -0.45 -0.46
C GLY A 22 12.24 -1.04 0.93
N ARG A 23 11.02 -0.85 1.46
CA ARG A 23 10.55 -1.48 2.70
C ARG A 23 9.54 -2.57 2.38
N LYS A 24 9.66 -3.72 3.02
CA LYS A 24 8.71 -4.84 2.93
C LYS A 24 7.57 -4.63 3.92
N VAL A 25 6.34 -4.75 3.44
CA VAL A 25 5.10 -4.63 4.23
C VAL A 25 4.20 -5.81 3.92
N SER A 26 3.65 -6.45 4.95
CA SER A 26 2.59 -7.44 4.78
C SER A 26 1.26 -6.73 4.69
N LEU A 27 0.52 -6.97 3.61
CA LEU A 27 -0.83 -6.46 3.41
C LEU A 27 -1.81 -7.61 3.20
N PRO A 28 -3.11 -7.42 3.51
CA PRO A 28 -4.11 -8.46 3.26
C PRO A 28 -4.23 -8.76 1.77
N ALA A 29 -4.05 -10.03 1.38
CA ALA A 29 -4.13 -10.48 -0.01
C ALA A 29 -5.51 -10.24 -0.64
N SER A 30 -6.57 -10.12 0.18
CA SER A 30 -7.92 -9.76 -0.27
C SER A 30 -8.02 -8.34 -0.84
N SER A 31 -7.09 -7.46 -0.50
CA SER A 31 -7.01 -6.09 -1.04
C SER A 31 -6.36 -6.02 -2.42
N PHE A 32 -5.85 -7.15 -2.93
CA PHE A 32 -5.15 -7.25 -4.20
C PHE A 32 -5.95 -8.09 -5.20
N PRO A 33 -5.99 -7.67 -6.48
CA PRO A 33 -6.61 -8.50 -7.52
C PRO A 33 -5.87 -9.83 -7.67
N SER A 34 -6.63 -10.91 -7.88
CA SER A 34 -6.12 -12.29 -7.95
C SER A 34 -5.16 -12.56 -9.11
N CYS A 35 -5.09 -11.66 -10.09
CA CYS A 35 -4.20 -11.76 -11.24
C CYS A 35 -2.77 -11.30 -10.95
N LEU A 36 -2.51 -10.67 -9.80
CA LEU A 36 -1.16 -10.23 -9.43
C LEU A 36 -0.25 -11.40 -9.11
N LYS A 37 0.96 -11.35 -9.67
CA LYS A 37 2.01 -12.35 -9.49
C LYS A 37 3.18 -11.76 -8.70
N GLU A 38 3.98 -12.64 -8.13
CA GLU A 38 5.26 -12.26 -7.54
C GLU A 38 6.10 -11.47 -8.56
N LYS A 39 6.70 -10.36 -8.11
CA LYS A 39 7.49 -9.38 -8.88
C LYS A 39 6.69 -8.47 -9.80
N ASP A 40 5.36 -8.58 -9.84
CA ASP A 40 4.54 -7.58 -10.53
C ASP A 40 4.72 -6.21 -9.88
N GLN A 41 4.76 -5.18 -10.71
CA GLN A 41 4.78 -3.80 -10.24
C GLN A 41 3.36 -3.23 -10.23
N CYS A 42 2.95 -2.73 -9.08
CA CYS A 42 1.63 -2.15 -8.85
C CYS A 42 1.73 -0.68 -8.44
N HIS A 43 0.61 0.03 -8.57
CA HIS A 43 0.45 1.36 -8.00
C HIS A 43 -0.66 1.34 -6.97
N LEU A 44 -0.31 1.62 -5.72
CA LEU A 44 -1.26 1.86 -4.64
C LEU A 44 -1.62 3.34 -4.64
N TYR A 45 -2.92 3.62 -4.58
CA TYR A 45 -3.44 4.98 -4.48
C TYR A 45 -4.05 5.16 -3.10
N LEU A 46 -3.44 6.03 -2.31
CA LEU A 46 -3.95 6.35 -0.98
C LEU A 46 -5.00 7.45 -1.11
N TYR A 47 -6.19 7.17 -0.59
CA TYR A 47 -7.29 8.10 -0.51
C TYR A 47 -7.70 8.28 0.95
N SER A 48 -7.95 9.52 1.36
CA SER A 48 -8.67 9.78 2.60
C SER A 48 -10.13 10.05 2.30
N SER A 49 -11.02 9.37 3.02
CA SER A 49 -12.47 9.60 2.93
C SER A 49 -12.94 10.87 3.67
N ARG A 50 -12.03 11.68 4.22
CA ARG A 50 -12.41 12.90 4.97
C ARG A 50 -12.65 14.10 4.04
N SER A 51 -13.59 14.94 4.46
CA SER A 51 -14.10 16.12 3.75
C SER A 51 -13.01 16.98 3.11
N PRO A 52 -13.30 17.60 1.94
CA PRO A 52 -12.37 18.48 1.25
C PRO A 52 -11.99 19.66 2.16
N GLY A 53 -10.75 19.67 2.67
CA GLY A 53 -10.30 20.73 3.58
C GLY A 53 -9.09 20.41 4.46
N VAL A 54 -8.65 19.15 4.50
CA VAL A 54 -7.39 18.77 5.17
C VAL A 54 -6.31 18.57 4.11
N ASP A 55 -5.13 19.13 4.36
CA ASP A 55 -3.96 19.08 3.48
C ASP A 55 -3.58 17.63 3.12
N ASP A 56 -4.01 17.20 1.94
CA ASP A 56 -4.04 15.80 1.48
C ASP A 56 -2.63 15.17 1.42
N ARG A 57 -1.59 16.01 1.29
CA ARG A 57 -0.18 15.59 1.24
C ARG A 57 0.34 15.06 2.57
N ASN A 58 0.01 15.72 3.68
CA ASN A 58 0.44 15.28 5.00
C ASN A 58 -0.29 14.00 5.43
N LEU A 59 -1.55 13.88 5.03
CA LEU A 59 -2.38 12.74 5.38
C LEU A 59 -1.94 11.46 4.68
N ALA A 60 -1.69 11.51 3.38
CA ALA A 60 -1.20 10.36 2.66
C ALA A 60 0.20 9.91 3.12
N LYS A 61 1.06 10.86 3.51
CA LYS A 61 2.37 10.55 4.10
C LYS A 61 2.23 9.88 5.47
N SER A 62 1.33 10.38 6.31
CA SER A 62 1.02 9.76 7.61
C SER A 62 0.48 8.34 7.45
N LEU A 63 -0.46 8.14 6.50
CA LEU A 63 -1.04 6.83 6.24
C LEU A 63 0.00 5.85 5.69
N LEU A 64 0.90 6.31 4.81
CA LEU A 64 2.05 5.52 4.37
C LEU A 64 2.93 5.12 5.55
N GLU A 65 3.25 6.04 6.44
CA GLU A 65 4.05 5.73 7.63
C GLU A 65 3.34 4.76 8.57
N GLU A 66 2.01 4.82 8.71
CA GLU A 66 1.23 3.83 9.47
C GLU A 66 1.33 2.44 8.82
N ILE A 67 1.15 2.36 7.50
CA ILE A 67 1.30 1.12 6.72
C ILE A 67 2.72 0.55 6.85
N LEU A 68 3.74 1.41 6.74
CA LEU A 68 5.15 1.01 6.86
C LEU A 68 5.53 0.58 8.29
N ASN A 69 4.84 1.08 9.31
CA ASN A 69 5.10 0.74 10.71
C ASN A 69 4.22 -0.42 11.23
N GLY A 70 3.34 -0.98 10.41
CA GLY A 70 2.57 -2.20 10.72
C GLY A 70 1.55 -2.02 11.85
N LYS A 71 0.90 -0.84 11.94
CA LYS A 71 -0.17 -0.56 12.91
C LYS A 71 -1.54 -0.47 12.28
#